data_AF-A0A499VU65-F1
#
_entry.id   AF-A0A499VU65-F1
#
_cell.length_a   1.000
_cell.length_b   1.000
_cell.length_c   1.000
_cell.angle_alpha   90.00
_cell.angle_beta   90.00
_cell.angle_gamma   90.00
#
_symmetry.space_group_name_H-M   'P 1'
#
loop_
_entity.id
_entity.type
_entity.pdbx_description
1 polymer ?
#
loop_
_entity_poly.entity_id
_entity_poly.type
_entity_poly.pdbx_seq_one_letter_code
_entity_poly.pdbx_strand_id
1 'polypeptide(L)'
;MHTYDAQITVGAPQPLPDEVALDGVDEFLSTCVATTSAWPHEPAAVDFHASEGRSWRLSLSADGARATRLPAPGTAPAAAAGEDPDAADASFRGTAGELVLALYGRIPVDSLKLDGGRRLFDLLEAWDPDE
;
A
#
# COMPACT_ATOMS: atom_id res chain seq x y z
N MET A 1 5.44 -12.92 8.80
CA MET A 1 4.22 -12.60 9.59
C MET A 1 4.07 -13.46 10.84
N HIS A 2 3.98 -14.80 10.77
CA HIS A 2 3.80 -15.63 11.97
C HIS A 2 4.88 -15.44 13.06
N THR A 3 6.14 -15.21 12.69
CA THR A 3 7.19 -14.87 13.65
C THR A 3 6.90 -13.57 14.39
N TYR A 4 6.39 -12.56 13.68
CA TYR A 4 6.01 -11.28 14.27
C TYR A 4 4.80 -11.44 15.21
N ASP A 5 3.80 -12.24 14.83
CA ASP A 5 2.63 -12.54 15.68
C ASP A 5 3.06 -13.22 17.00
N ALA A 6 4.03 -14.15 16.94
CA ALA A 6 4.60 -14.78 18.12
C ALA A 6 5.36 -13.78 19.02
N GLN A 7 6.10 -12.84 18.41
CA GLN A 7 6.83 -11.79 19.12
C GLN A 7 5.89 -10.79 19.82
N ILE A 8 4.78 -10.39 19.18
CA ILE A 8 3.73 -9.58 19.82
C ILE A 8 3.15 -10.30 21.03
N THR A 9 2.87 -11.60 20.90
CA THR A 9 2.28 -12.39 21.99
C THR A 9 3.15 -12.39 23.25
N VAL A 10 4.47 -12.33 23.10
CA VAL A 10 5.43 -12.24 24.22
C VAL A 10 5.84 -10.81 24.56
N GLY A 11 5.23 -9.80 23.92
CA GLY A 11 5.48 -8.38 24.16
C GLY A 11 6.85 -7.88 23.70
N ALA A 12 7.51 -8.57 22.77
CA ALA A 12 8.84 -8.25 22.27
C ALA A 12 8.90 -8.21 20.74
N PRO A 13 8.08 -7.37 20.06
CA PRO A 13 8.14 -7.23 18.61
C PRO A 13 9.54 -6.79 18.17
N GLN A 14 10.04 -7.40 17.09
CA GLN A 14 11.27 -6.97 16.43
C GLN A 14 10.93 -6.44 15.03
N PRO A 15 11.69 -5.45 14.52
CA PRO A 15 11.56 -5.02 13.13
C PRO A 15 11.74 -6.19 12.16
N LEU A 16 10.95 -6.18 11.09
CA LEU A 16 11.16 -7.10 9.97
C LEU A 16 12.45 -6.71 9.25
N PRO A 17 13.24 -7.67 8.73
CA PRO A 17 14.36 -7.34 7.86
C PRO A 17 13.88 -6.57 6.62
N ASP A 18 14.56 -5.47 6.27
CA ASP A 18 14.13 -4.54 5.22
C ASP A 18 13.77 -5.23 3.91
N GLU A 19 14.63 -6.12 3.40
CA GLU A 19 14.38 -6.83 2.14
C GLU A 19 13.13 -7.72 2.20
N VAL A 20 12.90 -8.39 3.33
CA VAL A 20 11.72 -9.24 3.55
C VAL A 20 10.46 -8.38 3.65
N ALA A 21 10.56 -7.21 4.30
CA ALA A 21 9.43 -6.30 4.40
C ALA A 21 9.07 -5.70 3.04
N LEU A 22 10.07 -5.27 2.26
CA LEU A 22 9.88 -4.76 0.89
C LEU A 22 9.27 -5.80 -0.05
N ASP A 23 9.72 -7.06 0.05
CA ASP A 23 9.15 -8.18 -0.70
C ASP A 23 7.70 -8.46 -0.25
N GLY A 24 7.45 -8.43 1.05
CA GLY A 24 6.11 -8.62 1.62
C GLY A 24 5.09 -7.57 1.20
N VAL A 25 5.49 -6.30 1.03
CA VAL A 25 4.58 -5.27 0.47
C VAL A 25 4.22 -5.60 -0.98
N ASP A 26 5.20 -5.99 -1.79
CA ASP A 26 4.99 -6.34 -3.21
C ASP A 26 4.07 -7.56 -3.35
N GLU A 27 4.34 -8.59 -2.56
CA GLU A 27 3.58 -9.84 -2.52
C GLU A 27 2.14 -9.57 -2.06
N PHE A 28 1.93 -8.83 -0.98
CA PHE A 28 0.58 -8.53 -0.49
C PHE A 28 -0.26 -7.78 -1.52
N LEU A 29 0.30 -6.74 -2.14
CA LEU A 29 -0.42 -5.94 -3.14
C LEU A 29 -0.72 -6.73 -4.42
N SER A 30 0.12 -7.70 -4.78
CA SER A 30 -0.05 -8.52 -5.99
C SER A 30 -0.87 -9.80 -5.78
N THR A 31 -0.95 -10.32 -4.55
CA THR A 31 -1.67 -11.57 -4.23
C THR A 31 -2.97 -11.30 -3.48
N CYS A 32 -2.95 -10.47 -2.44
CA CYS A 32 -4.10 -10.27 -1.57
C CYS A 32 -5.06 -9.19 -2.05
N VAL A 33 -4.54 -8.13 -2.69
CA VAL A 33 -5.35 -7.00 -3.14
C VAL A 33 -5.67 -7.07 -4.64
N ALA A 34 -4.87 -7.77 -5.43
CA ALA A 34 -5.10 -7.88 -6.86
C ALA A 34 -6.36 -8.71 -7.14
N THR A 35 -7.31 -8.10 -7.85
CA THR A 35 -8.58 -8.74 -8.21
C THR A 35 -9.10 -8.17 -9.52
N THR A 36 -9.91 -8.96 -10.22
CA THR A 36 -10.69 -8.50 -11.39
C THR A 36 -12.12 -8.10 -11.02
N SER A 37 -12.51 -8.25 -9.75
CA SER A 37 -13.82 -7.76 -9.27
C SER A 37 -13.85 -6.24 -9.41
N ALA A 38 -14.97 -5.69 -9.87
CA ALA A 38 -15.08 -4.26 -10.13
C ALA A 38 -15.01 -3.46 -8.83
N TRP A 39 -14.19 -2.42 -8.81
CA TRP A 39 -14.24 -1.41 -7.75
C TRP A 39 -15.58 -0.65 -7.83
N PRO A 40 -16.41 -0.65 -6.77
CA PRO A 40 -17.77 -0.11 -6.83
C PRO A 40 -17.83 1.43 -6.64
N HIS A 41 -16.68 2.09 -6.49
CA HIS A 41 -16.59 3.54 -6.30
C HIS A 41 -15.90 4.20 -7.50
N GLU A 42 -15.71 5.53 -7.42
CA GLU A 42 -14.94 6.26 -8.43
C GLU A 42 -13.53 5.66 -8.56
N PRO A 43 -12.99 5.53 -9.79
CA PRO A 43 -11.62 5.07 -10.00
C PRO A 43 -10.65 5.89 -9.18
N ALA A 44 -9.66 5.21 -8.58
CA ALA A 44 -8.74 5.86 -7.67
C ALA A 44 -7.35 5.20 -7.69
N ALA A 45 -6.34 5.93 -7.25
CA ALA A 45 -4.97 5.48 -7.08
C ALA A 45 -4.47 5.71 -5.65
N VAL A 46 -3.87 4.68 -5.07
CA VAL A 46 -3.25 4.72 -3.73
C VAL A 46 -1.77 4.42 -3.85
N ASP A 47 -0.92 5.33 -3.37
CA ASP A 47 0.52 5.13 -3.35
C ASP A 47 1.01 4.64 -1.98
N PHE A 48 1.95 3.71 -2.00
CA PHE A 48 2.65 3.21 -0.82
C PHE A 48 4.13 3.54 -0.98
N HIS A 49 4.70 4.33 -0.08
CA HIS A 49 6.10 4.75 -0.13
C HIS A 49 6.86 4.22 1.09
N ALA A 50 7.76 3.27 0.84
CA ALA A 50 8.70 2.79 1.83
C ALA A 50 9.90 3.74 1.94
N SER A 51 10.30 4.06 3.16
CA SER A 51 11.49 4.87 3.46
C SER A 51 12.80 4.26 2.95
N GLU A 52 12.81 2.95 2.73
CA GLU A 52 13.89 2.13 2.19
C GLU A 52 14.04 2.29 0.67
N GLY A 53 13.24 3.17 0.05
CA GLY A 53 13.44 3.66 -1.31
C GLY A 53 12.60 2.98 -2.39
N ARG A 54 11.65 2.10 -2.02
CA ARG A 54 10.68 1.53 -2.96
C ARG A 54 9.31 2.18 -2.80
N SER A 55 8.56 2.22 -3.89
CA SER A 55 7.19 2.72 -3.88
C SER A 55 6.32 1.91 -4.84
N TRP A 56 5.05 1.82 -4.50
CA TRP A 56 4.04 1.07 -5.25
C TRP A 56 2.80 1.93 -5.42
N ARG A 57 2.08 1.68 -6.51
CA ARG A 57 0.76 2.24 -6.76
C ARG A 57 -0.25 1.12 -6.89
N LEU A 58 -1.33 1.21 -6.15
CA LEU A 58 -2.53 0.42 -6.35
C LEU A 58 -3.54 1.25 -7.14
N SER A 59 -3.85 0.81 -8.35
CA SER A 59 -4.92 1.39 -9.18
C SER A 59 -6.21 0.60 -8.99
N LEU A 60 -7.31 1.31 -8.72
CA LEU A 60 -8.64 0.78 -8.51
C LEU A 60 -9.57 1.28 -9.63
N SER A 61 -10.24 0.37 -10.32
CA SER A 61 -11.15 0.71 -11.41
C SER A 61 -12.27 -0.34 -11.56
N ALA A 62 -13.14 -0.13 -12.55
CA ALA A 62 -14.16 -1.11 -12.91
C ALA A 62 -13.57 -2.46 -13.39
N ASP A 63 -12.29 -2.49 -13.80
CA ASP A 63 -11.56 -3.72 -14.14
C ASP A 63 -10.91 -4.38 -12.91
N GLY A 64 -11.04 -3.75 -11.75
CA GLY A 64 -10.57 -4.23 -10.46
C GLY A 64 -9.32 -3.51 -9.95
N ALA A 65 -8.48 -4.24 -9.25
CA ALA A 65 -7.35 -3.70 -8.50
C ALA A 65 -6.02 -4.24 -9.02
N ARG A 66 -5.08 -3.34 -9.30
CA ARG A 66 -3.77 -3.71 -9.83
C ARG A 66 -2.66 -2.89 -9.20
N ALA A 67 -1.66 -3.59 -8.67
CA ALA A 67 -0.45 -2.99 -8.15
C ALA A 67 0.60 -2.81 -9.26
N THR A 68 1.32 -1.70 -9.23
CA THR A 68 2.50 -1.46 -10.06
C THR A 68 3.61 -0.85 -9.22
N ARG A 69 4.87 -1.10 -9.60
CA ARG A 69 6.02 -0.48 -8.95
C ARG A 69 6.25 0.91 -9.52
N LEU A 70 6.35 1.90 -8.64
CA LEU A 70 6.71 3.26 -9.03
C LEU A 70 8.22 3.38 -9.18
N PRO A 71 8.70 4.17 -10.16
CA PRO A 71 10.12 4.47 -10.29
C PRO A 71 10.63 5.19 -9.04
N ALA A 72 11.91 4.96 -8.70
CA ALA A 72 12.52 5.63 -7.58
C ALA A 72 12.48 7.16 -7.78
N PRO A 73 12.29 7.96 -6.71
CA PRO A 73 12.28 9.42 -6.79
C PRO A 73 13.54 9.92 -7.52
N GLY A 74 13.35 10.72 -8.58
CA GLY A 74 14.45 11.26 -9.41
C GLY A 74 14.82 10.43 -10.64
N THR A 75 14.14 9.31 -10.91
CA THR A 75 14.32 8.52 -12.15
C THR A 75 13.17 8.64 -13.14
N ALA A 76 12.06 9.28 -12.76
CA ALA A 76 10.99 9.62 -13.68
C ALA A 76 11.42 10.80 -14.59
N PRO A 77 11.13 10.76 -15.91
CA PRO A 77 11.31 11.92 -16.77
C PRO A 77 10.44 13.07 -16.25
N ALA A 78 10.99 14.29 -16.19
CA ALA A 78 10.27 15.47 -15.70
C ALA A 78 9.02 15.72 -16.56
N ALA A 79 7.85 15.32 -16.07
CA ALA A 79 6.57 15.73 -16.65
C ALA A 79 6.38 17.24 -16.41
N ALA A 80 5.97 17.96 -17.45
CA ALA A 80 5.79 19.40 -17.40
C ALA A 80 4.70 19.78 -16.38
N ALA A 81 4.99 20.79 -15.55
CA ALA A 81 4.10 21.28 -14.50
C ALA A 81 2.72 21.67 -15.05
N GLY A 82 1.76 20.79 -14.80
CA GLY A 82 0.33 20.90 -15.05
C GLY A 82 -0.26 19.63 -14.43
N GLU A 83 -1.36 19.77 -13.68
CA GLU A 83 -2.03 18.71 -12.89
C GLU A 83 -1.73 17.31 -13.43
N ASP A 84 -0.89 16.57 -12.70
CA ASP A 84 -0.44 15.26 -13.12
C ASP A 84 -1.65 14.32 -13.05
N PRO A 85 -2.18 13.81 -14.19
CA PRO A 85 -3.25 12.82 -14.16
C PRO A 85 -2.78 11.49 -13.53
N ASP A 86 -1.49 11.39 -13.21
CA ASP A 86 -0.83 10.30 -12.50
C ASP A 86 -0.56 10.65 -11.02
N ALA A 87 -1.19 11.69 -10.46
CA ALA A 87 -1.16 11.94 -9.02
C ALA A 87 -2.09 10.96 -8.29
N ALA A 88 -1.59 10.29 -7.25
CA ALA A 88 -2.42 9.42 -6.44
C ALA A 88 -3.41 10.21 -5.57
N ASP A 89 -4.62 9.67 -5.39
CA ASP A 89 -5.69 10.24 -4.56
C ASP A 89 -5.39 10.12 -3.06
N ALA A 90 -4.57 9.14 -2.70
CA ALA A 90 -4.05 8.95 -1.35
C ALA A 90 -2.64 8.36 -1.40
N SER A 91 -1.84 8.61 -0.36
CA SER A 91 -0.56 7.97 -0.16
C SER A 91 -0.29 7.60 1.30
N PHE A 92 0.35 6.46 1.50
CA PHE A 92 0.87 5.97 2.77
C PHE A 92 2.39 6.04 2.75
N ARG A 93 2.98 6.52 3.85
CA ARG A 93 4.44 6.59 4.02
C ARG A 93 4.85 6.02 5.37
N GLY A 94 5.88 5.19 5.35
CA GLY A 94 6.47 4.55 6.53
C GLY A 94 7.67 3.71 6.13
N THR A 95 8.20 2.93 7.08
CA THR A 95 9.09 1.82 6.76
C THR A 95 8.34 0.73 5.98
N ALA A 96 9.05 -0.07 5.21
CA ALA A 96 8.48 -1.23 4.53
C ALA A 96 7.84 -2.18 5.56
N GLY A 97 8.46 -2.31 6.74
CA GLY A 97 7.94 -3.09 7.86
C GLY A 97 6.59 -2.57 8.34
N GLU A 98 6.46 -1.27 8.58
CA GLU A 98 5.18 -0.68 8.99
C GLU A 98 4.11 -0.81 7.90
N LEU A 99 4.47 -0.60 6.63
CA LEU A 99 3.53 -0.75 5.50
C LEU A 99 2.97 -2.18 5.43
N VAL A 100 3.84 -3.20 5.44
CA VAL A 100 3.39 -4.60 5.34
C VAL A 100 2.59 -5.01 6.59
N LEU A 101 2.99 -4.55 7.78
CA LEU A 101 2.25 -4.84 9.01
C LEU A 101 0.86 -4.19 9.01
N ALA A 102 0.73 -2.96 8.50
CA ALA A 102 -0.55 -2.29 8.36
C ALA A 102 -1.46 -3.00 7.34
N LEU A 103 -0.90 -3.40 6.19
CA LEU A 103 -1.60 -4.16 5.15
C LEU A 103 -2.17 -5.49 5.67
N TYR A 104 -1.42 -6.22 6.51
CA TYR A 104 -1.91 -7.44 7.19
C TYR A 104 -2.77 -7.16 8.45
N GLY A 105 -3.14 -5.90 8.72
CA GLY A 105 -3.98 -5.51 9.86
C GLY A 105 -3.31 -5.75 11.23
N ARG A 106 -1.98 -5.76 11.30
CA ARG A 106 -1.21 -6.00 12.54
C ARG A 106 -0.88 -4.74 13.33
N ILE A 107 -0.87 -3.60 12.65
CA ILE A 107 -0.81 -2.27 13.27
C ILE A 107 -1.92 -1.41 12.66
N PRO A 108 -2.43 -0.40 13.38
CA PRO A 108 -3.41 0.51 12.80
C PRO A 108 -2.73 1.31 11.68
N VAL A 109 -3.46 1.50 10.58
CA VAL A 109 -3.03 2.31 9.44
C VAL A 109 -2.72 3.77 9.82
N ASP A 110 -3.31 4.28 10.91
CA ASP A 110 -3.00 5.58 11.52
C ASP A 110 -1.56 5.68 12.07
N SER A 111 -0.85 4.56 12.20
CA SER A 111 0.59 4.55 12.51
C SER A 111 1.44 5.07 11.34
N LEU A 112 0.91 5.02 10.12
CA LEU A 112 1.57 5.50 8.91
C LEU A 112 1.30 6.99 8.70
N LYS A 113 2.22 7.67 8.02
CA LYS A 113 1.94 9.01 7.51
C LYS A 113 1.02 8.91 6.30
N LEU A 114 -0.22 9.39 6.46
CA LEU A 114 -1.18 9.53 5.37
C LEU A 114 -1.10 10.92 4.74
N ASP A 115 -1.21 10.96 3.42
CA ASP A 115 -1.55 12.14 2.65
C ASP A 115 -2.72 11.79 1.73
N GLY A 116 -3.71 12.65 1.59
CA GLY A 116 -4.93 12.30 0.85
C GLY A 116 -5.83 11.29 1.57
N GLY A 117 -6.91 10.89 0.89
CA GLY A 117 -8.15 10.47 1.53
C GLY A 117 -8.08 9.18 2.35
N ARG A 118 -8.04 9.28 3.68
CA ARG A 118 -8.33 8.17 4.62
C ARG A 118 -9.61 7.41 4.23
N ARG A 119 -10.62 8.14 3.76
CA ARG A 119 -11.85 7.58 3.22
C ARG A 119 -11.60 6.52 2.15
N LEU A 120 -10.62 6.69 1.26
CA LEU A 120 -10.33 5.72 0.20
C LEU A 120 -9.82 4.39 0.78
N PHE A 121 -9.04 4.44 1.86
CA PHE A 121 -8.62 3.25 2.59
C PHE A 121 -9.81 2.57 3.29
N ASP A 122 -10.67 3.34 3.95
CA ASP A 122 -11.85 2.77 4.60
C ASP A 122 -12.77 2.09 3.57
N LEU A 123 -12.88 2.65 2.36
CA LEU A 123 -13.61 2.02 1.24
C LEU A 123 -12.91 0.75 0.74
N LEU A 124 -11.57 0.75 0.68
CA LEU A 124 -10.78 -0.41 0.25
C LEU A 124 -10.90 -1.56 1.26
N GLU A 125 -10.87 -1.26 2.56
CA GLU A 125 -11.03 -2.24 3.64
C GLU A 125 -12.46 -2.81 3.68
N ALA A 126 -13.47 -1.98 3.38
CA ALA A 126 -14.87 -2.42 3.32
C ALA A 126 -15.23 -3.17 2.03
N TRP A 127 -14.35 -3.18 1.03
CA TRP A 127 -14.62 -3.84 -0.23
C TRP A 127 -14.32 -5.33 -0.15
N ASP A 128 -15.40 -6.13 -0.17
CA ASP A 128 -15.33 -7.58 -0.31
C ASP A 128 -15.50 -7.96 -1.79
N PRO A 129 -14.46 -8.46 -2.48
CA PRO A 129 -14.50 -8.77 -3.90
C PRO A 129 -15.20 -10.11 -4.23
N ASP A 130 -15.60 -10.89 -3.22
CA ASP A 130 -16.18 -12.23 -3.34
C ASP A 130 -17.70 -12.28 -3.09
N GLU A 131 -18.33 -11.19 -2.60
CA GLU A 131 -19.80 -11.02 -2.53
C GLU A 131 -20.45 -10.60 -3.86
#